data_AF-W9UTH2-F1
#
_entry.id   AF-W9UTH2-F1
#
_cell.length_a   1.000
_cell.length_b   1.000
_cell.length_c   1.000
_cell.angle_alpha   90.00
_cell.angle_beta   90.00
_cell.angle_gamma   90.00
#
_symmetry.space_group_name_H-M   'P 1'
#
loop_
_entity.id
_entity.type
_entity.pdbx_description
1 polymer ?
#
loop_
_entity_poly.entity_id
_entity_poly.type
_entity_poly.pdbx_seq_one_letter_code
_entity_poly.pdbx_strand_id
1 'polypeptide(L)'
;MDLSAQLKHYTALTEEHLNAQIPAQVELYPYLQNAMRYSLLQGGKRIRPALVFLANAFCGADDEKALAPAAAIEMIHTYSLIHDDLPAMDNDELRRGKPTCHIEFGEANAILAGDALLTLAFEVLSRPSPLYTPESQLKMIQTLAVAAGHRDGGRASI
;
A
#
# COMPACT_ATOMS: atom_id res chain seq x y z
N MET A 1 -5.69 6.28 26.55
CA MET A 1 -5.25 6.89 25.28
C MET A 1 -6.46 6.93 24.36
N ASP A 2 -6.74 8.07 23.71
CA ASP A 2 -7.89 8.18 22.78
C ASP A 2 -7.54 7.46 21.47
N LEU A 3 -8.34 6.45 21.11
CA LEU A 3 -8.16 5.68 19.88
C LEU A 3 -8.25 6.57 18.63
N SER A 4 -9.09 7.62 18.66
CA SER A 4 -9.20 8.55 17.53
C SER A 4 -7.89 9.31 17.30
N ALA A 5 -7.28 9.82 18.37
CA ALA A 5 -5.97 10.46 18.30
C ALA A 5 -4.87 9.51 17.81
N GLN A 6 -4.86 8.27 18.29
CA GLN A 6 -3.87 7.27 17.89
C GLN A 6 -3.99 6.86 16.41
N LEU A 7 -5.22 6.68 15.91
CA LEU A 7 -5.45 6.40 14.49
C LEU A 7 -5.02 7.56 13.58
N LYS A 8 -5.24 8.81 14.01
CA LYS A 8 -4.75 9.99 13.29
C LYS A 8 -3.23 10.03 13.22
N HIS A 9 -2.54 9.71 14.32
CA HIS A 9 -1.08 9.60 14.38
C HIS A 9 -0.54 8.56 13.40
N TYR A 10 -1.06 7.33 13.44
CA TYR A 10 -0.63 6.27 12.51
C TYR A 10 -0.97 6.56 11.05
N THR A 11 -2.09 7.22 10.80
CA THR A 11 -2.43 7.70 9.44
C THR A 11 -1.36 8.68 8.94
N ALA A 12 -0.99 9.67 9.75
CA ALA A 12 0.02 10.66 9.37
C ALA A 12 1.38 10.02 9.07
N LEU A 13 1.87 9.13 9.95
CA LEU A 13 3.12 8.39 9.73
C LEU A 13 3.09 7.56 8.44
N THR A 14 1.95 6.93 8.16
CA THR A 14 1.77 6.13 6.94
C THR A 14 1.81 7.00 5.69
N GLU A 15 1.06 8.10 5.66
CA GLU A 15 1.02 9.01 4.49
C GLU A 15 2.40 9.61 4.21
N GLU A 16 3.12 10.03 5.25
CA GLU A 16 4.49 10.53 5.13
C GLU A 16 5.41 9.46 4.53
N HIS A 17 5.38 8.25 5.08
CA HIS A 17 6.23 7.17 4.61
C HIS A 17 5.89 6.74 3.17
N LEU A 18 4.60 6.61 2.82
CA LEU A 18 4.15 6.30 1.46
C LEU A 18 4.60 7.36 0.45
N ASN A 19 4.47 8.64 0.79
CA ASN A 19 4.89 9.72 -0.10
C ASN A 19 6.40 9.70 -0.36
N ALA A 20 7.20 9.25 0.62
CA ALA A 20 8.65 9.08 0.45
C ALA A 20 9.02 7.88 -0.45
N GLN A 21 8.15 6.87 -0.60
CA GLN A 21 8.43 5.70 -1.46
C GLN A 21 8.33 5.99 -2.95
N ILE A 22 7.53 6.99 -3.34
CA ILE A 22 7.32 7.35 -4.75
C ILE A 22 7.53 8.85 -4.88
N PRO A 23 8.77 9.38 -4.80
CA PRO A 23 9.03 10.81 -4.86
C PRO A 23 8.51 11.40 -6.18
N ALA A 24 8.06 12.65 -6.15
CA ALA A 24 7.40 13.32 -7.28
C ALA A 24 8.31 13.58 -8.50
N GLN A 25 9.59 13.19 -8.45
CA GLN A 25 10.59 13.48 -9.48
C GLN A 25 11.36 12.20 -9.84
N VAL A 26 10.87 11.46 -10.84
CA VAL A 26 11.71 10.54 -11.62
C VAL A 26 11.39 10.71 -13.10
N GLU A 27 12.41 11.06 -13.87
CA GLU A 27 12.33 11.49 -15.27
C GLU A 27 11.91 10.39 -16.27
N LEU A 28 11.88 9.12 -15.84
CA LEU A 28 11.80 7.98 -16.76
C LEU A 28 10.39 7.59 -17.21
N TYR A 29 9.33 7.78 -16.40
CA TYR A 29 7.94 7.46 -16.79
C TYR A 29 6.91 8.26 -15.96
N PRO A 30 6.67 9.56 -16.28
CA PRO A 30 5.85 10.44 -15.44
C PRO A 30 4.40 9.95 -15.28
N TYR A 31 3.81 9.35 -16.32
CA TYR A 31 2.43 8.86 -16.26
C TYR A 31 2.23 7.70 -15.29
N LEU A 32 3.16 6.73 -15.28
CA LEU A 32 3.08 5.58 -14.36
C LEU A 32 3.19 6.04 -12.90
N GLN A 33 4.19 6.87 -12.59
CA GLN A 33 4.36 7.36 -11.22
C GLN A 33 3.19 8.23 -10.77
N ASN A 34 2.67 9.07 -11.65
CA ASN A 34 1.48 9.86 -11.35
C ASN A 34 0.26 8.98 -11.09
N ALA A 35 0.03 7.91 -11.87
CA ALA A 35 -1.05 6.96 -11.65
C ALA A 35 -0.92 6.19 -10.32
N MET A 36 0.30 5.73 -9.98
CA MET A 36 0.60 5.10 -8.70
C MET A 36 0.33 6.07 -7.53
N ARG A 37 0.89 7.29 -7.59
CA ARG A 37 0.73 8.32 -6.56
C ARG A 37 -0.73 8.75 -6.42
N TYR A 38 -1.43 8.92 -7.53
CA TYR A 38 -2.84 9.29 -7.56
C TYR A 38 -3.67 8.30 -6.74
N SER A 39 -3.53 7.01 -6.99
CA SER A 39 -4.32 6.00 -6.30
C SER A 39 -3.87 5.80 -4.85
N LEU A 40 -2.55 5.74 -4.62
CA LEU A 40 -1.97 5.45 -3.30
C LEU A 40 -2.15 6.59 -2.30
N LEU A 41 -2.02 7.84 -2.74
CA LEU A 41 -2.02 9.03 -1.88
C LEU A 41 -3.36 9.79 -1.89
N GLN A 42 -4.41 9.23 -2.49
CA GLN A 42 -5.75 9.82 -2.46
C GLN A 42 -6.45 9.75 -1.08
N GLY A 43 -5.67 9.47 -0.03
CA GLY A 43 -6.13 9.34 1.35
C GLY A 43 -6.87 8.04 1.59
N GLY A 44 -7.57 8.00 2.72
CA GLY A 44 -8.33 6.83 3.17
C GLY A 44 -8.32 6.72 4.67
N LYS A 45 -9.01 5.71 5.19
CA LYS A 45 -9.03 5.45 6.64
C LYS A 45 -7.73 4.81 7.14
N ARG A 46 -6.85 4.34 6.24
CA ARG A 46 -5.57 3.65 6.52
C ARG A 46 -5.69 2.60 7.64
N ILE A 47 -6.78 1.83 7.62
CA ILE A 47 -7.09 0.84 8.66
C ILE A 47 -6.03 -0.27 8.69
N ARG A 48 -5.60 -0.77 7.52
CA ARG A 48 -4.59 -1.83 7.42
C ARG A 48 -3.24 -1.39 8.01
N PRO A 49 -2.67 -0.22 7.63
CA PRO A 49 -1.53 0.39 8.31
C PRO A 49 -1.71 0.52 9.82
N ALA A 50 -2.83 1.07 10.28
CA ALA A 50 -3.08 1.27 11.70
C ALA A 50 -3.06 -0.05 12.48
N LEU A 51 -3.56 -1.15 11.91
CA LEU A 51 -3.48 -2.49 12.53
C LEU A 51 -2.04 -2.99 12.65
N VAL A 52 -1.17 -2.70 11.67
CA VAL A 52 0.27 -3.02 11.74
C VAL A 52 0.94 -2.27 12.89
N PHE A 53 0.70 -0.96 13.00
CA PHE A 53 1.22 -0.15 14.11
C PHE A 53 0.72 -0.64 15.48
N LEU A 54 -0.58 -0.92 15.60
CA LEU A 54 -1.17 -1.44 16.84
C LEU A 54 -0.57 -2.80 17.23
N ALA A 55 -0.36 -3.71 16.28
CA ALA A 55 0.28 -5.00 16.51
C ALA A 55 1.76 -4.82 16.94
N ASN A 56 2.48 -3.90 16.29
CA ASN A 56 3.87 -3.57 16.65
C ASN A 56 3.97 -2.99 18.07
N ALA A 57 3.10 -2.05 18.40
CA ALA A 57 3.03 -1.45 19.74
C ALA A 57 2.63 -2.48 20.81
N PHE A 58 1.72 -3.41 20.49
CA PHE A 58 1.35 -4.51 21.39
C PHE A 58 2.54 -5.43 21.70
N CYS A 59 3.44 -5.62 20.74
CA CYS A 59 4.70 -6.33 20.93
C CYS A 59 5.80 -5.51 21.64
N GLY A 60 5.51 -4.26 22.03
CA GLY A 60 6.46 -3.38 22.73
C GLY A 60 7.57 -2.81 21.85
N ALA A 61 7.35 -2.72 20.53
CA ALA A 61 8.31 -2.16 19.59
C ALA A 61 7.98 -0.71 19.20
N ASP A 62 9.00 0.04 18.78
CA ASP A 62 8.88 1.43 18.35
C ASP A 62 8.16 1.55 16.99
N ASP A 63 7.44 2.66 16.79
CA ASP A 63 6.68 2.96 15.57
C ASP A 63 7.53 2.86 14.28
N GLU A 64 8.83 3.16 14.36
CA GLU A 64 9.76 3.08 13.21
C GLU A 64 9.78 1.68 12.59
N LYS A 65 9.65 0.64 13.41
CA LYS A 65 9.62 -0.77 12.99
C LYS A 65 8.31 -1.17 12.29
N ALA A 66 7.30 -0.33 12.34
CA ALA A 66 6.03 -0.57 11.66
C ALA A 66 5.92 0.15 10.30
N LEU A 67 6.77 1.14 10.01
CA LEU A 67 6.66 1.99 8.82
C LEU A 67 6.67 1.19 7.49
N ALA A 68 7.70 0.36 7.30
CA ALA A 68 7.85 -0.45 6.09
C ALA A 68 6.71 -1.47 5.89
N PRO A 69 6.34 -2.31 6.89
CA PRO A 69 5.21 -3.23 6.73
C PRO A 69 3.85 -2.53 6.61
N ALA A 70 3.65 -1.38 7.27
CA ALA A 70 2.43 -0.58 7.13
C ALA A 70 2.29 0.01 5.72
N ALA A 71 3.38 0.49 5.12
CA ALA A 71 3.36 0.95 3.74
C ALA A 71 3.14 -0.21 2.75
N ALA A 72 3.85 -1.33 2.94
CA ALA A 72 3.71 -2.48 2.06
C ALA A 72 2.28 -3.03 2.01
N ILE A 73 1.60 -3.14 3.16
CA ILE A 73 0.21 -3.63 3.18
C ILE A 73 -0.77 -2.65 2.52
N GLU A 74 -0.52 -1.34 2.60
CA GLU A 74 -1.36 -0.34 1.94
C GLU A 74 -1.09 -0.28 0.43
N MET A 75 0.14 -0.54 -0.02
CA MET A 75 0.45 -0.72 -1.45
C MET A 75 -0.27 -1.96 -2.01
N ILE A 76 -0.26 -3.07 -1.27
CA ILE A 76 -1.03 -4.27 -1.60
C ILE A 76 -2.52 -3.96 -1.71
N HIS A 77 -3.07 -3.25 -0.72
CA HIS A 77 -4.47 -2.86 -0.76
C HIS A 77 -4.78 -1.93 -1.94
N THR A 78 -3.90 -0.98 -2.23
CA THR A 78 -4.15 0.01 -3.28
C THR A 78 -4.09 -0.64 -4.66
N TYR A 79 -3.13 -1.54 -4.94
CA TYR A 79 -3.11 -2.19 -6.25
C TYR A 79 -4.39 -2.99 -6.50
N SER A 80 -4.90 -3.68 -5.46
CA SER A 80 -6.09 -4.51 -5.64
C SER A 80 -7.27 -3.64 -6.07
N LEU A 81 -7.46 -2.49 -5.41
CA LEU A 81 -8.50 -1.53 -5.78
C LEU A 81 -8.33 -0.98 -7.20
N ILE A 82 -7.09 -0.68 -7.63
CA ILE A 82 -6.84 -0.19 -8.99
C ILE A 82 -7.27 -1.23 -10.04
N HIS A 83 -6.95 -2.51 -9.80
CA HIS A 83 -7.30 -3.59 -10.71
C HIS A 83 -8.79 -3.95 -10.62
N ASP A 84 -9.38 -3.95 -9.42
CA ASP A 84 -10.82 -4.15 -9.19
C ASP A 84 -11.64 -3.08 -9.92
N ASP A 85 -11.18 -1.83 -9.97
CA ASP A 85 -11.86 -0.74 -10.68
C ASP A 85 -11.89 -0.91 -12.20
N LEU A 86 -11.08 -1.80 -12.81
CA LEU A 86 -11.00 -1.91 -14.27
C LEU A 86 -12.32 -2.39 -14.90
N PRO A 87 -12.59 -2.05 -16.19
CA PRO A 87 -13.81 -2.49 -16.88
C PRO A 87 -14.03 -4.00 -16.93
N ALA A 88 -12.95 -4.77 -16.88
CA ALA A 88 -13.00 -6.23 -16.88
C ALA A 88 -13.35 -6.83 -15.50
N MET A 89 -13.38 -6.03 -14.44
CA MET A 89 -13.65 -6.44 -13.06
C MET A 89 -14.94 -5.75 -12.58
N ASP A 90 -14.87 -4.74 -11.71
CA ASP A 90 -16.06 -4.06 -11.18
C ASP A 90 -16.55 -2.91 -12.09
N ASN A 91 -15.70 -2.42 -12.99
CA ASN A 91 -16.00 -1.32 -13.91
C ASN A 91 -16.46 -0.04 -13.18
N ASP A 92 -15.83 0.27 -12.05
CA ASP A 92 -16.13 1.45 -11.25
C ASP A 92 -15.54 2.72 -11.90
N GLU A 93 -16.39 3.70 -12.20
CA GLU A 93 -15.92 5.00 -12.72
C GLU A 93 -15.43 5.95 -11.61
N LEU A 94 -15.93 5.77 -10.38
CA LEU A 94 -15.65 6.63 -9.23
C LEU A 94 -15.30 5.83 -7.99
N ARG A 95 -14.26 6.28 -7.28
CA ARG A 95 -13.90 5.78 -5.95
C ARG A 95 -13.77 6.95 -4.97
N ARG A 96 -14.58 6.90 -3.90
CA ARG A 96 -14.66 7.97 -2.88
C ARG A 96 -14.94 9.37 -3.47
N GLY A 97 -15.77 9.41 -4.52
CA GLY A 97 -16.18 10.65 -5.19
C GLY A 97 -15.14 11.25 -6.14
N LYS A 98 -14.08 10.50 -6.50
CA LYS A 98 -13.07 10.89 -7.49
C LYS A 98 -12.98 9.84 -8.60
N PRO A 99 -12.56 10.21 -9.83
CA PRO A 99 -12.32 9.24 -10.90
C PRO A 99 -11.44 8.08 -10.46
N THR A 100 -11.74 6.87 -10.91
CA THR A 100 -10.83 5.74 -10.71
C THR A 100 -9.59 5.88 -11.58
N CYS A 101 -8.54 5.12 -11.27
CA CYS A 101 -7.23 5.26 -11.92
C CYS A 101 -7.33 5.09 -13.45
N HIS A 102 -8.16 4.15 -13.93
CA HIS A 102 -8.32 3.90 -15.35
C HIS A 102 -9.12 4.98 -16.08
N ILE A 103 -10.03 5.68 -15.38
CA ILE A 103 -10.74 6.84 -15.93
C ILE A 103 -9.78 8.03 -16.08
N GLU A 104 -8.93 8.27 -15.08
CA GLU A 104 -8.01 9.42 -15.10
C GLU A 104 -6.79 9.20 -16.02
N PHE A 105 -6.21 8.00 -16.03
CA PHE A 105 -4.94 7.72 -16.71
C PHE A 105 -5.03 6.71 -17.86
N GLY A 106 -6.19 6.11 -18.09
CA GLY A 106 -6.40 5.03 -19.05
C GLY A 106 -6.07 3.64 -18.47
N GLU A 107 -6.72 2.61 -19.01
CA GLU A 107 -6.62 1.22 -18.53
C GLU A 107 -5.17 0.70 -18.49
N ALA A 108 -4.38 0.95 -19.54
CA ALA A 108 -3.00 0.46 -19.59
C ALA A 108 -2.13 1.03 -18.46
N ASN A 109 -2.26 2.31 -18.15
CA ASN A 109 -1.53 2.92 -17.04
C ASN A 109 -2.06 2.46 -15.69
N ALA A 110 -3.37 2.21 -15.56
CA ALA A 110 -3.94 1.66 -14.33
C ALA A 110 -3.44 0.24 -14.05
N ILE A 111 -3.40 -0.62 -15.07
CA ILE A 111 -2.84 -1.97 -14.97
C ILE A 111 -1.38 -1.90 -14.49
N LEU A 112 -0.54 -1.11 -15.18
CA LEU A 112 0.87 -0.96 -14.83
C LEU A 112 1.08 -0.32 -13.46
N ALA A 113 0.23 0.62 -13.04
CA ALA A 113 0.29 1.22 -11.71
C ALA A 113 0.00 0.19 -10.62
N GLY A 114 -0.99 -0.68 -10.83
CA GLY A 114 -1.25 -1.80 -9.93
C GLY A 114 -0.07 -2.76 -9.84
N ASP A 115 0.46 -3.21 -10.98
CA ASP A 115 1.62 -4.11 -11.03
C ASP A 115 2.86 -3.53 -10.33
N ALA A 116 3.10 -2.23 -10.53
CA ALA A 116 4.20 -1.52 -9.91
C ALA A 116 4.01 -1.39 -8.39
N LEU A 117 2.80 -1.11 -7.90
CA LEU A 117 2.51 -1.04 -6.46
C LEU A 117 2.63 -2.41 -5.77
N LEU A 118 2.12 -3.47 -6.41
CA LEU A 118 2.30 -4.85 -5.96
C LEU A 118 3.80 -5.17 -5.80
N THR A 119 4.60 -4.84 -6.81
CA THR A 119 6.05 -5.11 -6.80
C THR A 119 6.79 -4.24 -5.77
N LEU A 120 6.43 -2.96 -5.68
CA LEU A 120 7.03 -2.01 -4.72
C LEU A 120 6.79 -2.43 -3.27
N ALA A 121 5.64 -3.04 -2.96
CA ALA A 121 5.37 -3.55 -1.61
C ALA A 121 6.44 -4.57 -1.15
N PHE A 122 6.84 -5.48 -2.05
CA PHE A 122 7.91 -6.44 -1.77
C PHE A 122 9.28 -5.78 -1.72
N GLU A 123 9.54 -4.83 -2.62
CA GLU A 123 10.78 -4.05 -2.59
C GLU A 123 10.95 -3.40 -1.21
N VAL A 124 9.93 -2.67 -0.73
CA VAL A 124 9.94 -1.98 0.57
C VAL A 124 10.23 -2.93 1.73
N LEU A 125 9.61 -4.11 1.76
CA LEU A 125 9.88 -5.12 2.81
C LEU A 125 11.26 -5.76 2.72
N SER A 126 11.84 -5.86 1.51
CA SER A 126 13.11 -6.55 1.27
C SER A 126 14.34 -5.68 1.43
N ARG A 127 14.19 -4.35 1.49
CA ARG A 127 15.31 -3.43 1.71
C ARG A 127 16.02 -3.74 3.03
N PRO A 128 17.36 -3.86 3.04
CA PRO A 128 18.12 -4.09 4.27
C PRO A 128 17.83 -3.00 5.31
N SER A 129 17.56 -3.41 6.55
CA SER A 129 17.30 -2.48 7.65
C SER A 129 17.85 -3.03 8.97
N PRO A 130 18.46 -2.16 9.81
CA PRO A 130 18.95 -2.56 11.12
C PRO A 130 17.82 -2.91 12.12
N LEU A 131 16.56 -2.59 11.78
CA LEU A 131 15.39 -2.82 12.65
C LEU A 131 14.90 -4.28 12.63
N TYR A 132 15.35 -5.06 11.65
CA TYR A 132 14.89 -6.43 11.40
C TYR A 132 16.07 -7.38 11.25
N THR A 133 15.87 -8.64 11.63
CA THR A 133 16.79 -9.71 11.20
C THR A 133 16.40 -10.16 9.79
N PRO A 134 17.34 -10.70 8.98
CA PRO A 134 17.03 -11.26 7.67
C PRO A 134 15.89 -12.30 7.70
N GLU A 135 15.84 -13.15 8.75
CA GLU A 135 14.80 -14.16 8.92
C GLU A 135 13.43 -13.53 9.13
N SER A 136 13.36 -12.45 9.92
CA SER A 136 12.11 -11.72 10.14
C SER A 136 11.62 -11.02 8.87
N GLN A 137 12.52 -10.42 8.07
CA GLN A 137 12.17 -9.83 6.77
C GLN A 137 11.66 -10.89 5.79
N LEU A 138 12.34 -12.03 5.69
CA LEU A 138 11.90 -13.13 4.84
C LEU A 138 10.52 -13.64 5.25
N LYS A 139 10.26 -13.73 6.56
CA LYS A 139 8.95 -14.13 7.09
C LYS A 139 7.87 -13.11 6.73
N MET A 140 8.14 -11.81 6.86
CA MET A 140 7.20 -10.75 6.45
C MET A 140 6.87 -10.83 4.96
N ILE A 141 7.89 -10.99 4.10
CA ILE A 141 7.72 -11.14 2.64
C ILE A 141 6.87 -12.37 2.33
N GLN A 142 7.18 -13.53 2.93
CA GLN A 142 6.43 -14.76 2.72
C GLN A 142 4.97 -14.61 3.17
N THR A 143 4.73 -13.99 4.33
CA THR A 143 3.38 -13.72 4.83
C THR A 143 2.60 -12.83 3.86
N LEU A 144 3.21 -11.74 3.38
CA LEU A 144 2.57 -10.83 2.43
C LEU A 144 2.26 -11.54 1.10
N ALA A 145 3.21 -12.32 0.57
CA ALA A 145 3.05 -13.05 -0.68
C ALA A 145 1.92 -14.10 -0.62
N VAL A 146 1.80 -14.81 0.50
CA VAL A 146 0.72 -15.78 0.70
C VAL A 146 -0.63 -15.07 0.80
N ALA A 147 -0.69 -13.99 1.58
CA ALA A 147 -1.92 -13.22 1.82
C ALA A 147 -2.45 -12.52 0.56
N ALA A 148 -1.56 -11.96 -0.26
CA ALA A 148 -1.91 -11.27 -1.50
C ALA A 148 -2.07 -12.23 -2.69
N GLY A 149 -1.46 -13.42 -2.63
CA GLY A 149 -1.43 -14.38 -3.72
C GLY A 149 -2.66 -15.30 -3.78
N HIS A 150 -2.62 -16.30 -4.66
CA HIS A 150 -3.78 -17.16 -4.98
C HIS A 150 -4.39 -17.94 -3.81
N ARG A 151 -3.66 -18.09 -2.68
CA ARG A 151 -4.10 -18.92 -1.56
C ARG A 151 -5.14 -18.22 -0.70
N ASP A 152 -4.91 -16.93 -0.44
CA ASP A 152 -5.78 -16.12 0.42
C ASP A 152 -6.32 -14.86 -0.30
N GLY A 153 -5.73 -14.45 -1.42
CA GLY A 153 -6.09 -13.26 -2.19
C GLY A 153 -7.52 -13.29 -2.75
N GLY A 154 -8.08 -14.48 -3.02
CA GLY A 154 -9.49 -14.64 -3.38
C GLY A 154 -10.49 -14.31 -2.25
N ARG A 155 -10.00 -14.06 -1.03
CA ARG A 155 -10.79 -13.59 0.13
C ARG A 155 -10.51 -12.13 0.50
N ALA A 156 -9.59 -11.45 -0.21
CA ALA A 156 -9.28 -10.04 0.03
C ALA A 156 -10.19 -9.07 -0.74
N SER A 157 -10.98 -9.60 -1.69
CA SER A 157 -11.99 -8.88 -2.48
C SER A 157 -13.36 -8.75 -1.77
N ILE A 158 -13.39 -8.63 -0.44
CA ILE A 158 -14.64 -8.47 0.36
C ILE A 158 -14.71 -7.06 0.94
#